data_AF-A0A173MQ31-F1
#
_entry.id   AF-A0A173MQ31-F1
#
_cell.length_a   1.000
_cell.length_b   1.000
_cell.length_c   1.000
_cell.angle_alpha   90.00
_cell.angle_beta   90.00
_cell.angle_gamma   90.00
#
_symmetry.space_group_name_H-M   'P 1'
#
loop_
_entity.id
_entity.type
_entity.pdbx_description
1 polymer ?
#
loop_
_entity_poly.entity_id
_entity_poly.type
_entity_poly.pdbx_seq_one_letter_code
_entity_poly.pdbx_strand_id
1 'polypeptide(L)'
;MKQYIESGVVEAYVLNMLNLEERHQFEQLLTQHPELRVELLRAEIVLEPFHANEPPPPAVKAWIMDQVYRRLPRKAGKEYAKQRSHVVELQHSGQVKLSRNLRLVLIILGVFVIIYFIITVILICLSYLK
;
A
#
# COMPACT_ATOMS: atom_id res chain seq x y z
N MET A 1 -6.04 0.66 -25.84
CA MET A 1 -5.09 0.84 -24.72
C MET A 1 -3.96 -0.17 -24.71
N LYS A 2 -4.25 -1.47 -24.67
CA LYS A 2 -3.23 -2.54 -24.73
C LYS A 2 -2.22 -2.35 -25.88
N GLN A 3 -2.69 -2.04 -27.09
CA GLN A 3 -1.84 -1.76 -28.25
C GLN A 3 -0.94 -0.52 -28.09
N TYR A 4 -1.36 0.47 -27.30
CA TYR A 4 -0.56 1.67 -27.03
C TYR A 4 0.55 1.35 -26.03
N ILE A 5 0.27 0.51 -25.03
CA ILE A 5 1.31 -0.03 -24.13
C ILE A 5 2.31 -0.88 -24.92
N GLU A 6 1.81 -1.78 -25.77
CA GLU A 6 2.65 -2.66 -26.61
C GLU A 6 3.45 -1.92 -27.68
N SER A 7 3.14 -0.65 -27.95
CA SER A 7 3.86 0.16 -28.94
C SER A 7 5.24 0.63 -28.48
N GLY A 8 5.59 0.46 -27.20
CA GLY A 8 6.89 0.86 -26.65
C GLY A 8 6.96 2.32 -26.20
N VAL A 9 5.83 3.03 -26.19
CA VAL A 9 5.78 4.46 -25.82
C VAL A 9 6.09 4.68 -24.33
N VAL A 10 5.74 3.73 -23.47
CA VAL A 10 6.01 3.83 -22.02
C VAL A 10 7.51 3.76 -21.76
N GLU A 11 8.21 2.84 -22.42
CA GLU A 11 9.66 2.68 -22.34
C GLU A 11 10.37 3.89 -22.93
N ALA A 12 9.90 4.39 -24.08
CA ALA A 12 10.42 5.62 -24.67
C ALA A 12 10.24 6.84 -23.74
N TYR A 13 9.14 6.91 -22.99
CA TYR A 13 8.94 7.94 -21.98
C TYR A 13 9.94 7.82 -20.83
N VAL A 14 10.09 6.63 -20.22
CA VAL A 14 10.99 6.44 -19.07
C VAL A 14 12.45 6.68 -19.45
N LEU A 15 12.85 6.26 -20.64
CA LEU A 15 14.19 6.48 -21.19
C LEU A 15 14.39 7.91 -21.73
N ASN A 16 13.39 8.79 -21.59
CA ASN A 16 13.44 10.18 -22.02
C ASN A 16 13.76 10.34 -23.53
N MET A 17 13.20 9.46 -24.35
CA MET A 17 13.36 9.43 -25.81
C MET A 17 12.18 10.09 -26.56
N LEU A 18 11.08 10.37 -25.88
CA LEU A 18 9.96 11.12 -26.45
C LEU A 18 10.32 12.60 -26.63
N ASN A 19 9.79 13.22 -27.68
CA ASN A 19 9.88 14.66 -27.84
C ASN A 19 8.96 15.39 -26.84
N LEU A 20 9.07 16.72 -26.75
CA LEU A 20 8.34 17.51 -25.77
C LEU A 20 6.80 17.42 -25.94
N GLU A 21 6.30 17.42 -27.18
CA GLU A 21 4.87 17.32 -27.45
C GLU A 21 4.32 15.93 -27.11
N GLU A 22 5.01 14.88 -27.55
CA GLU A 22 4.66 13.48 -27.24
C GLU A 22 4.67 13.22 -25.74
N ARG A 23 5.67 13.77 -25.04
CA ARG A 23 5.75 13.68 -23.58
C ARG A 23 4.54 14.32 -22.92
N HIS A 24 4.17 15.53 -23.32
CA HIS A 24 2.99 16.20 -22.78
C HIS A 24 1.69 15.45 -23.06
N GLN A 25 1.53 14.91 -24.27
CA GLN A 25 0.39 14.07 -24.62
C GLN A 25 0.33 12.80 -23.75
N PHE A 26 1.47 12.14 -23.56
CA PHE A 26 1.55 10.96 -22.69
C PHE A 26 1.21 11.30 -21.23
N GLU A 27 1.73 12.42 -20.71
CA GLU A 27 1.42 12.90 -19.36
C GLU A 27 -0.08 13.22 -19.18
N GLN A 28 -0.73 13.76 -20.21
CA GLN A 28 -2.19 13.93 -20.21
C GLN A 28 -2.91 12.59 -20.18
N LEU A 29 -2.48 11.61 -20.98
CA LEU A 29 -3.05 10.26 -20.99
C LEU A 29 -2.89 9.54 -19.65
N LEU A 30 -1.80 9.76 -18.91
CA LEU A 30 -1.61 9.21 -17.56
C LEU A 30 -2.70 9.63 -16.57
N THR A 31 -3.31 10.81 -16.77
CA THR A 31 -4.41 11.28 -15.90
C THR A 31 -5.73 10.56 -16.18
N GLN A 32 -5.92 10.10 -17.42
CA GLN A 32 -7.16 9.52 -17.91
C GLN A 32 -7.14 7.98 -17.83
N HIS A 33 -5.95 7.38 -17.92
CA HIS A 33 -5.76 5.93 -18.02
C HIS A 33 -4.89 5.41 -16.87
N PRO A 34 -5.47 4.94 -15.75
CA PRO A 34 -4.70 4.41 -14.63
C PRO A 34 -3.87 3.17 -15.00
N GLU A 35 -4.29 2.38 -15.99
CA GLU A 35 -3.51 1.26 -16.53
C GLU A 35 -2.13 1.68 -17.07
N LEU A 36 -1.98 2.89 -17.63
CA LEU A 36 -0.68 3.40 -18.04
C LEU A 36 0.24 3.68 -16.87
N ARG A 37 -0.31 4.15 -15.75
CA ARG A 37 0.48 4.42 -14.54
C ARG A 37 1.06 3.14 -13.96
N VAL A 38 0.28 2.06 -14.02
CA VAL A 38 0.73 0.73 -13.59
C VAL A 38 1.87 0.23 -14.49
N GLU A 39 1.74 0.40 -15.80
CA GLU A 39 2.80 -0.01 -16.73
C GLU A 39 4.05 0.87 -16.61
N LEU A 40 3.87 2.19 -16.46
CA LEU A 40 4.96 3.14 -16.22
C LEU A 40 5.76 2.74 -14.97
N LEU A 41 5.08 2.46 -13.87
CA LEU A 41 5.72 2.00 -12.64
C LEU A 41 6.46 0.67 -12.85
N ARG A 42 5.88 -0.27 -13.62
CA ARG A 42 6.56 -1.53 -13.96
C ARG A 42 7.86 -1.27 -14.71
N ALA A 43 7.84 -0.39 -15.71
CA ALA A 43 9.01 -0.03 -16.49
C ALA A 43 10.10 0.64 -15.61
N GLU A 44 9.71 1.54 -14.70
CA GLU A 44 10.63 2.18 -13.74
C GLU A 44 11.29 1.16 -12.81
N ILE A 45 10.53 0.22 -12.25
CA ILE A 45 11.06 -0.85 -11.38
C ILE A 45 12.05 -1.74 -12.13
N VAL A 46 11.76 -2.06 -13.39
CA VAL A 46 12.68 -2.84 -14.23
C VAL A 46 13.99 -2.10 -14.47
N LEU A 47 13.96 -0.77 -14.54
CA LEU A 47 15.14 0.07 -14.78
C LEU A 47 15.94 0.42 -13.51
N GLU A 48 15.31 0.39 -12.33
CA GLU A 48 15.94 0.67 -11.05
C GLU A 48 17.31 -0.02 -10.83
N PRO A 49 17.49 -1.34 -11.08
CA PRO A 49 18.77 -2.01 -10.86
C PRO A 49 19.88 -1.59 -11.83
N PHE A 50 19.56 -0.90 -12.93
CA PHE A 50 20.53 -0.44 -13.91
C PHE A 50 21.15 0.92 -13.55
N HIS A 51 20.67 1.58 -12.51
CA HIS A 51 21.28 2.81 -12.03
C HIS A 51 22.58 2.51 -11.26
N ALA A 52 23.61 3.32 -11.50
CA ALA A 52 24.89 3.18 -10.82
C ALA A 52 24.74 3.46 -9.31
N ASN A 53 25.18 2.52 -8.48
CA ASN A 53 25.11 2.61 -7.01
C ASN A 53 26.25 3.45 -6.39
N GLU A 54 26.76 4.45 -7.11
CA GLU A 54 27.83 5.29 -6.56
C GLU A 54 27.26 6.21 -5.47
N PRO A 55 27.80 6.15 -4.23
CA PRO A 55 27.29 6.99 -3.16
C PRO A 55 27.56 8.47 -3.51
N PRO A 56 26.56 9.36 -3.36
CA PRO A 56 26.78 10.77 -3.63
C PRO A 56 27.77 11.38 -2.62
N PRO A 57 28.50 12.44 -2.99
CA PRO A 57 29.41 13.12 -2.06
C PRO A 57 28.68 13.55 -0.77
N PRO A 58 29.27 13.35 0.44
CA PRO A 58 28.60 13.64 1.71
C PRO A 58 28.08 15.08 1.84
N ALA A 59 28.75 16.03 1.20
CA ALA A 59 28.37 17.44 1.18
C ALA A 59 27.00 17.69 0.53
N VAL A 60 26.60 16.85 -0.45
CA VAL A 60 25.32 17.00 -1.17
C VAL A 60 24.15 16.84 -0.21
N LYS A 61 24.21 15.86 0.69
CA LYS A 61 23.18 15.66 1.71
C LYS A 61 23.04 16.88 2.61
N ALA A 62 24.15 17.42 3.10
CA ALA A 62 24.14 18.60 3.97
C ALA A 62 23.55 19.82 3.24
N TRP A 63 23.96 20.03 1.98
CA TRP A 63 23.45 21.12 1.14
C TRP A 63 21.94 20.99 0.87
N ILE A 64 21.46 19.81 0.46
CA ILE A 64 20.02 19.56 0.22
C ILE A 64 19.22 19.82 1.50
N MET A 65 19.69 19.29 2.64
CA MET A 65 18.98 19.45 3.91
C MET A 65 18.89 20.91 4.34
N ASP A 66 19.96 21.70 4.18
CA ASP A 66 19.93 23.15 4.42
C ASP A 66 18.90 23.85 3.53
N GLN A 67 18.83 23.52 2.24
CA GLN A 67 17.83 24.07 1.32
C GLN A 67 16.39 23.73 1.75
N VAL A 68 16.15 22.48 2.18
CA VAL A 68 14.85 22.05 2.71
C VAL A 68 14.48 22.85 3.97
N TYR A 69 15.39 22.97 4.94
CA TYR A 69 15.14 23.70 6.18
C TYR A 69 14.86 25.19 5.95
N ARG A 70 15.53 25.82 4.98
CA ARG A 70 15.25 27.23 4.63
C ARG A 70 13.89 27.45 3.98
N ARG A 71 13.40 26.46 3.22
CA ARG A 71 12.10 26.53 2.53
C ARG A 71 10.92 26.19 3.43
N LEU A 72 11.14 25.45 4.52
CA LEU A 72 10.09 25.14 5.49
C LEU A 72 9.69 26.42 6.26
N PRO A 73 8.39 26.79 6.29
CA PRO A 73 7.96 27.90 7.10
C PRO A 73 8.31 27.61 8.57
N ARG A 74 8.89 28.59 9.26
CA ARG A 74 9.42 28.47 10.64
C ARG A 74 8.39 27.94 11.68
N LYS A 75 7.10 27.99 11.35
CA LYS A 75 6.00 27.39 12.15
C LYS A 75 5.83 25.88 11.93
N ALA A 76 6.17 25.37 10.75
CA ALA A 76 6.01 23.97 10.40
C ALA A 76 6.96 23.06 11.20
N GLY A 77 8.17 23.51 11.53
CA GLY A 77 9.11 22.73 12.36
C GLY A 77 8.57 22.37 13.75
N LYS A 78 7.71 23.21 14.34
CA LYS A 78 7.05 22.92 15.63
C LYS A 78 5.87 21.97 15.48
N GLU A 79 5.19 22.03 14.34
CA GLU A 79 4.03 21.18 14.02
C GLU A 79 4.48 19.76 13.59
N TYR A 80 5.52 19.65 12.76
CA TYR A 80 6.16 18.37 12.41
C TYR A 80 6.81 17.67 13.61
N ALA A 81 7.40 18.41 14.56
CA ALA A 81 7.93 17.83 15.80
C ALA A 81 6.80 17.32 16.71
N LYS A 82 5.66 18.01 16.76
CA LYS A 82 4.45 17.57 17.46
C LYS A 82 3.75 16.40 16.74
N GLN A 83 3.91 16.27 15.42
CA GLN A 83 3.34 15.18 14.64
C GLN A 83 4.26 13.94 14.60
N ARG A 84 5.57 14.09 14.87
CA ARG A 84 6.52 12.98 15.08
C ARG A 84 6.29 12.18 16.36
N SER A 85 5.48 12.64 17.32
CA SER A 85 4.98 11.73 18.38
C SER A 85 3.91 10.77 17.85
N HIS A 86 3.49 10.95 16.60
CA HIS A 86 2.65 10.04 15.83
C HIS A 86 3.46 9.46 14.66
N VAL A 87 4.66 8.91 14.95
CA VAL A 87 5.29 7.97 14.00
C VAL A 87 4.35 6.76 13.93
N VAL A 88 3.67 6.62 12.80
CA VAL A 88 3.01 5.36 12.43
C VAL A 88 4.14 4.36 12.22
N GLU A 89 4.36 3.52 13.21
CA GLU A 89 5.09 2.27 13.08
C GLU A 89 4.43 1.51 11.91
N LEU A 90 5.17 1.32 10.82
CA LEU A 90 4.75 0.43 9.74
C LEU A 90 4.73 -0.97 10.34
N GLN A 91 3.55 -1.34 10.85
CA GLN A 91 3.27 -2.58 11.54
C GLN A 91 3.37 -3.75 10.56
N HIS A 92 4.59 -4.20 10.30
CA HIS A 92 4.85 -5.53 9.75
C HIS A 92 4.66 -6.54 10.88
N SER A 93 3.41 -6.88 11.20
CA SER A 93 3.12 -7.96 12.13
C SER A 93 1.74 -8.53 11.87
N GLY A 94 1.73 -9.65 11.14
CA GLY A 94 0.64 -10.61 11.21
C GLY A 94 0.58 -11.20 12.61
N GLN A 95 -0.13 -10.53 13.51
CA GLN A 95 -0.77 -11.16 14.65
C GLN A 95 -2.11 -10.46 14.86
N VAL A 96 -3.17 -11.09 14.35
CA VAL A 96 -4.53 -10.76 14.75
C VAL A 96 -4.64 -11.00 16.26
N LYS A 97 -4.45 -9.94 17.03
CA LYS A 97 -4.81 -9.92 18.46
C LYS A 97 -6.32 -10.04 18.51
N LEU A 98 -6.79 -11.27 18.58
CA LEU A 98 -8.18 -11.63 18.81
C LEU A 98 -8.60 -10.95 20.11
N SER A 99 -9.33 -9.83 19.99
CA SER A 99 -9.73 -9.00 21.13
C SER A 99 -10.46 -9.86 22.15
N ARG A 100 -10.29 -9.57 23.44
CA ARG A 100 -10.92 -10.32 24.55
C ARG A 100 -12.41 -10.54 24.32
N ASN A 101 -13.08 -9.56 23.72
CA ASN A 101 -14.51 -9.60 23.42
C ASN A 101 -14.83 -10.60 22.30
N LEU A 102 -13.99 -10.70 21.26
CA LEU A 102 -14.20 -11.65 20.17
C LEU A 102 -13.99 -13.11 20.62
N ARG A 103 -13.06 -13.35 21.55
CA ARG A 103 -12.90 -14.67 22.19
C ARG A 103 -14.18 -15.09 22.93
N LEU A 104 -14.79 -14.18 23.68
CA LEU A 104 -16.04 -14.46 24.40
C LEU A 104 -17.20 -14.74 23.45
N VAL A 105 -17.32 -13.97 22.36
CA VAL A 105 -18.37 -14.19 21.35
C VAL A 105 -18.25 -15.56 20.70
N LEU A 106 -17.04 -16.00 20.35
CA LEU A 106 -16.83 -17.33 19.76
C LEU A 106 -17.16 -18.47 20.75
N ILE A 107 -16.85 -18.31 22.03
CA ILE A 107 -17.19 -19.29 23.07
C ILE A 107 -18.71 -19.39 23.23
N ILE A 108 -19.41 -18.25 23.31
CA ILE A 108 -20.88 -18.23 23.46
C ILE A 108 -21.55 -18.88 22.25
N LEU A 109 -21.11 -18.54 21.04
CA LEU A 109 -21.63 -19.14 19.80
C LEU A 109 -21.41 -20.65 19.79
N GLY A 110 -20.22 -21.12 20.16
CA GLY A 110 -19.89 -22.55 20.22
C GLY A 110 -20.77 -23.31 21.22
N VAL A 111 -20.96 -22.77 22.43
CA VAL A 111 -21.83 -23.37 23.45
C VAL A 111 -23.28 -23.47 22.95
N PHE A 112 -23.77 -22.44 22.26
CA PHE A 112 -25.13 -22.43 21.72
C PHE A 112 -25.34 -23.53 20.67
N VAL A 113 -24.36 -23.73 19.77
CA VAL A 113 -24.41 -24.80 18.75
C VAL A 113 -24.41 -26.18 19.39
N ILE A 114 -23.58 -26.40 20.43
CA ILE A 114 -23.52 -27.68 21.15
C ILE A 114 -24.86 -27.98 21.84
N ILE A 115 -25.45 -26.99 22.53
CA ILE A 115 -26.75 -27.15 23.20
C ILE A 115 -27.83 -27.47 22.18
N TYR A 116 -27.87 -26.73 21.06
CA TYR A 116 -28.82 -26.99 19.98
C TYR A 116 -28.70 -28.41 19.44
N PHE A 117 -27.46 -28.88 19.20
CA PHE A 117 -27.20 -30.23 18.74
C PHE A 117 -27.70 -31.30 19.73
N ILE A 118 -27.41 -31.14 21.03
CA ILE A 118 -27.90 -32.07 22.07
C ILE A 118 -29.42 -32.13 22.09
N ILE A 119 -30.10 -30.98 22.02
CA ILE A 119 -31.56 -30.92 21.99
C ILE A 119 -32.10 -31.66 20.75
N THR A 120 -31.52 -31.43 19.58
CA THR A 120 -31.97 -32.11 18.35
C THR A 120 -31.79 -33.62 18.44
N VAL A 121 -30.67 -34.11 19.00
CA VAL A 121 -30.43 -35.55 19.16
C VAL A 121 -31.41 -36.17 20.15
N ILE A 122 -31.70 -35.49 21.27
CA ILE A 122 -32.71 -35.96 22.24
C ILE A 122 -34.10 -36.04 21.60
N LEU A 123 -34.51 -35.01 20.86
CA LEU A 123 -35.80 -35.01 20.15
C LEU A 123 -35.89 -36.14 19.13
N ILE A 124 -34.81 -36.40 18.40
CA ILE A 124 -34.71 -37.53 17.47
C ILE A 124 -34.85 -38.85 18.24
N CYS A 125 -34.06 -39.08 19.30
CA CYS A 125 -34.16 -40.29 20.12
C CYS A 125 -35.57 -40.51 20.70
N LEU A 126 -36.23 -39.45 21.18
CA LEU A 126 -37.62 -39.53 21.67
C LEU A 126 -38.62 -39.86 20.55
N SER A 127 -38.37 -39.36 19.33
CA SER A 127 -39.18 -39.70 18.15
C SER A 127 -39.01 -41.15 17.71
N TYR A 128 -37.85 -41.78 17.96
CA TYR A 128 -37.59 -43.19 17.64
C TYR A 128 -38.01 -44.16 18.75
N LEU A 129 -38.31 -43.65 19.95
CA LEU A 129 -38.81 -44.43 21.09
C LEU A 129 -40.35 -44.58 21.08
N LYS A 130 -41.02 -44.04 20.06
CA LYS A 130 -42.46 -44.07 19.86
C LYS A 130 -42.79 -44.91 18.63
#